data_AF-A0A1Q3N5H1-F1
#
_entry.id   AF-A0A1Q3N5H1-F1
#
_cell.length_a   1.000
_cell.length_b   1.000
_cell.length_c   1.000
_cell.angle_alpha   90.00
_cell.angle_beta   90.00
_cell.angle_gamma   90.00
#
_symmetry.space_group_name_H-M   'P 1'
#
loop_
_entity.id
_entity.type
_entity.pdbx_description
1 polymer ?
#
loop_
_entity_poly.entity_id
_entity_poly.type
_entity_poly.pdbx_seq_one_letter_code
_entity_poly.pdbx_strand_id
1 'polypeptide(L)'
;MANFKVRVLDAALNQINELTDIIASYEQHKNGRVISGFSFAFTTKQQPKEVTHTKAKKLTDKQIQLFANKLAHHDPFASQKAAVGESYADLEKRLLIELQDAEVVRKYAGVLKELGFEV
;
A
#
# COMPACT_ATOMS: atom_id res chain seq x y z
N MET A 1 -21.87 1.57 42.78
CA MET A 1 -21.25 1.39 41.44
C MET A 1 -20.59 2.65 40.86
N ALA A 2 -20.69 3.83 41.48
CA ALA A 2 -20.08 5.06 40.94
C ALA A 2 -18.54 4.97 40.86
N ASN A 3 -17.88 4.50 41.93
CA ASN A 3 -16.41 4.41 41.98
C ASN A 3 -15.82 3.46 40.93
N PHE A 4 -16.48 2.32 40.66
CA PHE A 4 -16.02 1.36 39.67
C PHE A 4 -16.06 1.94 38.25
N LYS A 5 -17.11 2.68 37.90
CA LYS A 5 -17.21 3.35 36.59
C LYS A 5 -16.08 4.36 36.41
N VAL A 6 -15.94 5.30 37.35
CA VAL A 6 -14.98 6.40 37.21
C VAL A 6 -13.54 5.90 37.27
N ARG A 7 -13.22 5.04 38.24
CA ARG A 7 -11.81 4.66 38.49
C ARG A 7 -11.32 3.49 37.65
N VAL A 8 -12.22 2.70 37.08
CA VAL A 8 -11.86 1.49 36.33
C VAL A 8 -12.31 1.60 34.89
N LEU A 9 -13.61 1.71 34.62
CA LEU A 9 -14.12 1.70 33.25
C LEU A 9 -13.69 2.94 32.47
N ASP A 10 -13.96 4.13 32.99
CA ASP A 10 -13.66 5.39 32.29
C ASP A 10 -12.15 5.61 32.16
N ALA A 11 -11.39 5.30 33.22
CA ALA A 11 -9.93 5.37 33.21
C ALA A 11 -9.30 4.44 32.16
N ALA A 12 -9.74 3.17 32.10
CA ALA A 12 -9.25 2.21 31.11
C ALA A 12 -9.68 2.59 29.69
N LEU A 13 -10.91 3.07 29.49
CA LEU A 13 -11.41 3.48 28.19
C LEU A 13 -10.58 4.63 27.62
N ASN A 14 -10.24 5.62 28.46
CA ASN A 14 -9.38 6.74 28.06
C ASN A 14 -7.99 6.26 27.67
N GLN A 15 -7.37 5.39 28.47
CA GLN A 15 -6.05 4.82 28.16
C GLN A 15 -6.05 4.05 26.83
N ILE A 16 -7.06 3.22 26.58
CA ILE A 16 -7.19 2.46 25.33
C ILE A 16 -7.37 3.42 24.15
N ASN A 17 -8.27 4.40 24.28
CA ASN A 17 -8.57 5.35 23.21
C ASN A 17 -7.41 6.31 22.92
N GLU A 18 -6.53 6.58 23.87
CA GLU A 18 -5.37 7.46 23.67
C GLU A 18 -4.14 6.69 23.18
N LEU A 19 -3.81 5.57 23.82
CA LEU A 19 -2.52 4.90 23.67
C LEU A 19 -2.52 3.75 22.67
N THR A 20 -3.69 3.36 22.15
CA THR A 20 -3.80 2.22 21.21
C THR A 20 -4.46 2.62 19.90
N ASP A 21 -4.37 1.74 18.89
CA ASP A 21 -5.00 1.92 17.58
C ASP A 21 -6.50 1.58 17.58
N ILE A 22 -7.10 1.39 18.75
CA ILE A 22 -8.49 0.98 18.91
C ILE A 22 -9.26 2.08 19.63
N ILE A 23 -10.49 2.29 19.20
CA ILE A 23 -11.50 3.10 19.88
C ILE A 23 -12.49 2.14 20.54
N ALA A 24 -12.49 2.13 21.86
CA ALA A 24 -13.41 1.40 22.71
C ALA A 24 -14.51 2.33 23.22
N SER A 25 -15.74 1.85 23.23
CA SER A 25 -16.88 2.46 23.90
C SER A 25 -17.67 1.41 24.67
N TYR A 26 -18.45 1.84 25.67
CA TYR A 26 -19.31 0.94 26.43
C TYR A 26 -20.70 1.53 26.61
N GLU A 27 -21.70 0.66 26.58
CA GLU A 27 -23.08 0.96 26.94
C GLU A 27 -23.44 0.25 28.24
N GLN A 28 -24.20 0.91 29.10
CA GLN A 28 -24.63 0.36 30.38
C GLN A 28 -26.10 -0.04 30.32
N HIS A 29 -26.39 -1.30 30.65
CA HIS A 29 -27.75 -1.81 30.79
C HIS A 29 -28.17 -1.83 32.27
N LYS A 30 -29.36 -1.32 32.56
CA LYS A 30 -29.93 -1.25 33.91
C LYS A 30 -31.30 -1.91 33.93
N ASN A 31 -31.57 -2.65 34.99
CA ASN A 31 -32.90 -3.14 35.34
C ASN A 31 -33.34 -2.43 36.63
N GLY A 32 -34.14 -1.38 36.48
CA GLY A 32 -34.52 -0.50 37.59
C GLY A 32 -33.30 0.19 38.21
N ARG A 33 -33.08 0.01 39.52
CA ARG A 33 -31.97 0.62 40.27
C ARG A 33 -30.66 -0.16 40.17
N VAL A 34 -30.69 -1.36 39.59
CA VAL A 34 -29.54 -2.27 39.50
C VAL A 34 -28.98 -2.27 38.09
N ILE A 35 -27.66 -2.38 38.00
CA ILE A 35 -26.93 -2.45 36.74
C ILE A 35 -26.82 -3.92 36.38
N SER A 36 -27.45 -4.32 35.28
CA SER A 36 -27.52 -5.72 34.85
C SER A 36 -26.28 -6.13 34.05
N GLY A 37 -25.68 -5.22 33.29
CA GLY A 37 -24.49 -5.51 32.51
C GLY A 37 -23.98 -4.34 31.69
N PHE A 38 -22.93 -4.62 30.92
CA PHE A 38 -22.29 -3.68 30.00
C PHE A 38 -22.07 -4.35 28.65
N SER A 39 -22.28 -3.58 27.59
CA SER A 39 -21.94 -3.96 26.22
C SER A 39 -20.75 -3.13 25.76
N PHE A 40 -19.71 -3.77 25.25
CA PHE A 40 -18.52 -3.08 24.77
C PHE A 40 -18.46 -3.15 23.25
N ALA A 41 -18.15 -2.02 22.61
CA ALA A 41 -17.91 -1.94 21.18
C ALA A 41 -16.48 -1.46 20.93
N PHE A 42 -15.81 -2.09 19.97
CA PHE A 42 -14.44 -1.76 19.60
C PHE A 42 -14.40 -1.49 18.10
N THR A 43 -13.78 -0.38 17.74
CA THR A 43 -13.52 -0.03 16.34
C THR A 43 -12.06 0.30 16.19
N THR A 44 -11.42 -0.16 15.13
CA THR A 44 -10.02 0.21 14.87
C THR A 44 -9.99 1.64 14.38
N LYS A 45 -9.14 2.50 14.96
CA LYS A 45 -8.78 3.78 14.35
C LYS A 45 -8.32 3.45 12.95
N GLN A 46 -8.89 4.11 11.94
CA GLN A 46 -8.42 3.91 10.58
C GLN A 46 -6.93 4.20 10.56
N GLN A 47 -6.11 3.16 10.47
CA GLN A 47 -4.72 3.34 10.07
C GLN A 47 -4.78 4.12 8.76
N PRO A 48 -3.85 5.08 8.50
CA PRO A 48 -3.74 5.66 7.18
C PRO A 48 -3.72 4.47 6.23
N LYS A 49 -4.78 4.34 5.42
CA LYS A 49 -4.96 3.26 4.45
C LYS A 49 -3.58 3.00 3.91
N GLU A 50 -3.06 1.77 4.08
CA GLU A 50 -1.91 1.38 3.29
C GLU A 50 -2.21 1.90 1.90
N VAL A 51 -1.37 2.82 1.46
CA VAL A 51 -1.52 3.47 0.18
C VAL A 51 -1.37 2.34 -0.80
N THR A 52 -2.48 1.68 -1.13
CA THR A 52 -2.65 0.98 -2.37
C THR A 52 -2.21 2.01 -3.37
N HIS A 53 -1.03 1.81 -3.94
CA HIS A 53 -0.40 2.66 -4.94
C HIS A 53 -1.25 2.61 -6.21
N THR A 54 -2.48 3.12 -6.16
CA THR A 54 -3.42 3.24 -7.27
C THR A 54 -3.28 4.60 -7.95
N LYS A 55 -2.18 5.31 -7.68
CA LYS A 55 -1.61 6.26 -8.62
C LYS A 55 -0.33 5.60 -9.10
N ALA A 56 -0.34 5.09 -10.33
CA ALA A 56 0.88 4.69 -11.02
C ALA A 56 1.88 5.83 -10.87
N LYS A 57 2.92 5.62 -10.05
CA LYS A 57 3.98 6.61 -9.90
C LYS A 57 4.58 6.75 -11.29
N LYS A 58 4.39 7.91 -11.92
CA LYS A 58 5.08 8.20 -13.18
C LYS A 58 6.57 8.07 -12.88
N LEU A 59 7.23 7.18 -13.60
CA LEU A 59 8.67 6.99 -13.47
C LEU A 59 9.36 8.31 -13.80
N THR A 60 10.41 8.62 -13.04
CA THR A 60 11.29 9.73 -13.40
C THR A 60 12.09 9.39 -14.65
N ASP A 61 12.49 10.38 -15.43
CA ASP A 61 13.24 10.17 -16.68
C ASP A 61 14.52 9.33 -16.46
N LYS A 62 15.17 9.50 -15.30
CA LYS A 62 16.34 8.69 -14.91
C LYS A 62 16.00 7.22 -14.68
N GLN A 63 14.84 6.93 -14.09
CA GLN A 63 14.36 5.55 -13.91
C GLN A 63 14.00 4.94 -15.26
N ILE A 64 13.36 5.70 -16.14
CA ILE A 64 13.03 5.26 -17.51
C ILE A 64 14.32 4.91 -18.27
N GLN A 65 15.35 5.76 -18.20
CA GLN A 65 16.64 5.48 -18.82
C GLN A 65 17.30 4.20 -18.29
N LEU A 66 17.31 4.03 -16.96
CA LEU A 66 17.87 2.84 -16.35
C LEU A 66 17.13 1.58 -16.77
N PHE A 67 15.79 1.61 -16.78
CA PHE A 67 14.98 0.46 -17.17
C PHE A 67 15.08 0.15 -18.66
N ALA A 68 15.07 1.16 -19.54
CA ALA A 68 15.24 0.97 -20.97
C ALA A 68 16.59 0.30 -21.29
N ASN A 69 17.67 0.78 -20.66
CA ASN A 69 19.00 0.18 -20.81
C ASN A 69 19.02 -1.28 -20.35
N LYS A 70 18.46 -1.56 -19.17
CA LYS A 70 18.43 -2.92 -18.59
C LYS A 70 17.57 -3.89 -19.39
N LEU A 71 16.41 -3.44 -19.87
CA LEU A 71 15.52 -4.25 -20.69
C LEU A 71 16.12 -4.54 -22.07
N ALA A 72 16.77 -3.54 -22.70
CA ALA A 72 17.41 -3.74 -23.99
C ALA A 72 18.52 -4.80 -23.92
N HIS A 73 19.31 -4.83 -22.84
CA HIS A 73 20.39 -5.80 -22.64
C HIS A 73 19.94 -7.12 -22.00
N HIS A 74 18.63 -7.32 -21.78
CA HIS A 74 18.10 -8.56 -21.23
C HIS A 74 17.69 -9.50 -22.37
N ASP A 75 18.52 -10.50 -22.69
CA ASP A 75 18.32 -11.38 -23.85
C ASP A 75 16.92 -12.01 -23.95
N PRO A 76 16.30 -12.53 -22.86
CA PRO A 76 14.95 -13.08 -22.94
C PRO A 76 13.88 -12.05 -23.35
N PHE A 77 14.08 -10.79 -22.95
CA PHE A 77 13.16 -9.71 -23.29
C PHE A 77 13.45 -9.14 -24.68
N ALA A 78 14.72 -8.85 -24.97
CA ALA A 78 15.17 -8.33 -26.25
C ALA A 78 14.79 -9.28 -27.38
N SER A 79 14.97 -10.59 -27.21
CA SER A 79 14.57 -11.59 -28.23
C SER A 79 13.08 -11.58 -28.55
N GLN A 80 12.22 -11.12 -27.64
CA GLN A 80 10.76 -11.05 -27.85
C GLN A 80 10.28 -9.69 -28.35
N LYS A 81 11.07 -8.62 -28.16
CA LYS A 81 10.66 -7.23 -28.40
C LYS A 81 11.45 -6.48 -29.45
N ALA A 82 12.68 -6.93 -29.74
CA ALA A 82 13.50 -6.40 -30.82
C ALA A 82 12.88 -6.73 -32.18
N ALA A 83 12.90 -5.76 -33.08
CA ALA A 83 12.58 -6.00 -34.48
C ALA A 83 13.74 -6.73 -35.18
N VAL A 84 13.44 -7.37 -36.31
CA VAL A 84 14.44 -8.12 -37.09
C VAL A 84 15.56 -7.18 -37.56
N GLY A 85 16.79 -7.44 -37.11
CA GLY A 85 17.96 -6.63 -37.43
C GLY A 85 18.11 -5.35 -36.61
N GLU A 86 17.29 -5.15 -35.58
CA GLU A 86 17.40 -4.00 -34.67
C GLU A 86 18.59 -4.17 -33.72
N SER A 87 19.39 -3.12 -33.55
CA SER A 87 20.49 -3.13 -32.59
C SER A 87 19.97 -2.89 -31.16
N TYR A 88 20.76 -3.29 -30.15
CA TYR A 88 20.42 -3.02 -28.75
C TYR A 88 20.19 -1.54 -28.45
N ALA A 89 20.98 -0.65 -29.08
CA ALA A 89 20.87 0.79 -28.91
C ALA A 89 19.57 1.35 -29.51
N ASP A 90 19.06 0.73 -30.58
CA ASP A 90 17.82 1.16 -31.22
C ASP A 90 16.59 0.70 -30.41
N LEU A 91 16.63 -0.53 -29.89
CA LEU A 91 15.62 -1.04 -28.95
C LEU A 91 15.54 -0.17 -27.68
N GLU A 92 16.69 0.23 -27.12
CA GLU A 92 16.76 1.10 -25.95
C GLU A 92 16.04 2.44 -26.20
N LYS A 93 16.31 3.10 -27.33
CA LYS A 93 15.64 4.35 -27.70
C LYS A 93 14.12 4.20 -27.81
N ARG A 94 13.65 3.06 -28.33
CA ARG A 94 12.22 2.77 -28.42
C ARG A 94 11.60 2.59 -27.03
N LEU A 95 12.28 1.84 -26.16
CA LEU A 95 11.85 1.60 -24.78
C LEU A 95 11.81 2.89 -23.94
N LEU A 96 12.71 3.86 -24.19
CA LEU A 96 12.66 5.18 -23.53
C LEU A 96 11.32 5.89 -23.76
N ILE A 97 10.77 5.77 -24.98
CA ILE A 97 9.48 6.37 -25.34
C ILE A 97 8.33 5.53 -24.80
N GLU A 98 8.41 4.19 -24.93
CA GLU A 98 7.36 3.28 -24.48
C GLU A 98 7.16 3.28 -22.94
N LEU A 99 8.24 3.31 -22.15
CA LEU A 99 8.20 3.31 -20.68
C LEU A 99 7.70 4.63 -20.07
N GLN A 100 7.45 5.66 -20.88
CA GLN A 100 6.80 6.87 -20.44
C GLN A 100 5.30 6.65 -20.17
N ASP A 101 4.70 5.62 -20.79
CA ASP A 101 3.31 5.21 -20.54
C ASP A 101 3.22 4.24 -19.34
N ALA A 102 2.36 4.58 -18.39
CA ALA A 102 2.11 3.78 -17.19
C ALA A 102 1.56 2.39 -17.50
N GLU A 103 0.80 2.20 -18.60
CA GLU A 103 0.27 0.89 -18.98
C GLU A 103 1.38 -0.05 -19.47
N VAL A 104 2.35 0.48 -20.21
CA VAL A 104 3.51 -0.28 -20.68
C VAL A 104 4.39 -0.69 -19.51
N VAL A 105 4.61 0.23 -18.56
CA VAL A 105 5.37 -0.06 -17.33
C VAL A 105 4.75 -1.22 -16.55
N ARG A 106 3.42 -1.27 -16.43
CA ARG A 106 2.71 -2.40 -15.81
C ARG A 106 2.90 -3.70 -16.56
N LYS A 107 2.86 -3.67 -17.90
CA LYS A 107 3.12 -4.84 -18.74
C LYS A 107 4.52 -5.41 -18.54
N TYR A 108 5.51 -4.54 -18.33
CA TYR A 108 6.90 -4.91 -18.13
C TYR A 108 7.28 -5.11 -16.65
N ALA A 109 6.38 -4.85 -15.71
CA ALA A 109 6.62 -4.98 -14.28
C ALA A 109 7.10 -6.39 -13.88
N GLY A 110 6.59 -7.44 -14.54
CA GLY A 110 7.04 -8.81 -14.30
C GLY A 110 8.53 -9.01 -14.61
N VAL A 111 8.97 -8.54 -15.78
CA VAL A 111 10.37 -8.65 -16.22
C VAL A 111 11.27 -7.71 -15.40
N LEU A 112 10.78 -6.52 -15.06
CA LEU A 112 11.52 -5.60 -14.19
C LEU A 112 11.72 -6.18 -12.80
N LYS A 113 10.74 -6.93 -12.27
CA LYS A 113 10.86 -7.66 -11.01
C LYS A 113 11.87 -8.80 -11.08
N GLU A 114 11.93 -9.54 -12.20
CA GLU A 114 12.98 -10.55 -12.44
C GLU A 114 14.38 -9.93 -12.44
N LEU A 115 14.51 -8.70 -12.96
CA LEU A 115 15.74 -7.91 -12.93
C LEU A 115 16.03 -7.26 -11.56
N GLY A 116 15.19 -7.47 -10.56
CA GLY A 116 15.34 -6.94 -9.20
C GLY A 116 14.85 -5.50 -9.01
N PHE A 117 14.07 -4.97 -9.95
CA PHE A 117 13.46 -3.64 -9.84
C PHE A 117 12.01 -3.72 -9.38
N GLU A 118 11.65 -2.90 -8.39
CA GLU A 118 10.26 -2.71 -7.96
C GLU A 118 9.69 -1.45 -8.63
N VAL A 119 8.53 -1.62 -9.28
CA VAL A 119 7.87 -0.61 -10.10
C VAL A 119 6.39 -0.51 -9.77
#